data_AF-A0A1W9YV09-F1
#
_entry.id   AF-A0A1W9YV09-F1
#
_cell.length_a   1.000
_cell.length_b   1.000
_cell.length_c   1.000
_cell.angle_alpha   90.00
_cell.angle_beta   90.00
_cell.angle_gamma   90.00
#
_symmetry.space_group_name_H-M   'P 1'
#
loop_
_entity.id
_entity.type
_entity.pdbx_description
1 polymer ?
#
loop_
_entity_poly.entity_id
_entity_poly.type
_entity_poly.pdbx_seq_one_letter_code
_entity_poly.pdbx_strand_id
1 'polypeptide(L)'
;MSAITAPSSVGTDGLLRFAMRLDAVLVGITGIPFVAAPGWLSSLTGVPVAVELGLGIFFLLYGVGVYWLAGRAHVRPGAIATITMNALFTIGFVAAEVSGIWPLTTAGIALLLGGAAYTAIVGAVQYIGLRRL
;
A
#
# COMPACT_ATOMS: atom_id res chain seq x y z
N MET A 1 -21.74 36.05 -24.87
CA MET A 1 -21.02 34.77 -24.70
C MET A 1 -21.10 34.40 -23.23
N SER A 2 -21.94 33.44 -22.86
CA SER A 2 -22.04 32.98 -21.46
C SER A 2 -21.09 31.80 -21.28
N ALA A 3 -20.01 32.01 -20.53
CA ALA A 3 -19.13 30.93 -20.12
C ALA A 3 -19.83 30.12 -19.02
N ILE A 4 -20.16 28.85 -19.33
CA ILE A 4 -20.57 27.88 -18.33
C ILE A 4 -19.29 27.43 -17.60
N THR A 5 -19.02 28.01 -16.43
CA THR A 5 -18.01 27.46 -15.53
C THR A 5 -18.57 26.16 -14.97
N ALA A 6 -18.12 25.03 -15.48
CA ALA A 6 -18.43 23.72 -14.90
C ALA A 6 -17.98 23.71 -13.43
N PRO A 7 -18.79 23.19 -12.50
CA PRO A 7 -18.41 23.12 -11.10
C PRO A 7 -17.13 22.30 -10.98
N SER A 8 -16.10 22.90 -10.39
CA SER A 8 -14.80 22.29 -10.15
C SER A 8 -14.96 21.02 -9.32
N SER A 9 -14.51 19.88 -9.86
CA SER A 9 -14.60 18.51 -9.32
C SER A 9 -13.82 18.26 -8.03
N VAL A 10 -13.52 19.31 -7.26
CA VAL A 10 -12.65 19.32 -6.07
C VAL A 10 -13.20 18.42 -4.93
N GLY A 11 -14.42 17.89 -5.06
CA GLY A 11 -15.06 17.02 -4.08
C GLY A 11 -15.10 15.52 -4.39
N THR A 12 -15.05 15.07 -5.65
CA THR A 12 -15.28 13.65 -5.99
C THR A 12 -14.01 12.79 -5.95
N ASP A 13 -12.88 13.32 -6.41
CA ASP A 13 -11.60 12.59 -6.42
C ASP A 13 -10.72 12.89 -5.19
N GLY A 14 -11.09 13.87 -4.36
CA GLY A 14 -10.32 14.32 -3.20
C GLY A 14 -10.04 13.22 -2.17
N LEU A 15 -11.07 12.44 -1.80
CA LEU A 15 -10.92 11.30 -0.87
C LEU A 15 -9.96 10.25 -1.44
N LEU A 16 -10.11 9.91 -2.73
CA LEU A 16 -9.28 8.91 -3.38
C LEU A 16 -7.82 9.36 -3.43
N ARG A 17 -7.55 10.60 -3.85
CA ARG A 17 -6.20 11.16 -3.89
C ARG A 17 -5.57 11.21 -2.51
N PHE A 18 -6.34 11.60 -1.50
CA PHE A 18 -5.87 11.61 -0.11
C PHE A 18 -5.52 10.20 0.36
N ALA A 19 -6.41 9.23 0.15
CA ALA A 19 -6.18 7.84 0.52
C ALA A 19 -4.94 7.25 -0.16
N MET A 20 -4.75 7.51 -1.47
CA MET A 20 -3.56 7.07 -2.19
C MET A 20 -2.27 7.73 -1.67
N ARG A 21 -2.29 9.03 -1.36
CA ARG A 21 -1.11 9.72 -0.82
C ARG A 21 -0.76 9.25 0.58
N LEU A 22 -1.77 9.07 1.43
CA LEU A 22 -1.57 8.55 2.78
C LEU A 22 -1.00 7.12 2.74
N ASP A 23 -1.60 6.25 1.93
CA ASP A 23 -1.09 4.89 1.67
C ASP A 23 0.37 4.93 1.23
N ALA A 24 0.67 5.72 0.19
CA ALA A 24 2.02 5.85 -0.36
C ALA A 24 3.07 6.31 0.67
N VAL A 25 2.72 7.27 1.52
CA VAL A 25 3.61 7.75 2.59
C VAL A 25 3.81 6.68 3.66
N LEU A 26 2.72 6.04 4.11
CA LEU A 26 2.79 4.99 5.12
C LEU A 26 3.61 3.79 4.64
N VAL A 27 3.36 3.29 3.42
CA VAL A 27 4.13 2.19 2.83
C VAL A 27 5.59 2.61 2.63
N GLY A 28 5.84 3.83 2.13
CA GLY A 28 7.20 4.34 1.97
C GLY A 28 7.97 4.40 3.29
N ILE A 29 7.35 4.90 4.36
CA ILE A 29 7.96 4.92 5.70
C ILE A 29 8.19 3.50 6.22
N THR A 30 7.21 2.61 6.03
CA THR A 30 7.33 1.19 6.43
C THR A 30 8.49 0.50 5.73
N GLY A 31 8.82 0.84 4.47
CA GLY A 31 9.96 0.26 3.75
C GLY A 31 11.34 0.60 4.32
N ILE A 32 11.47 1.70 5.09
CA ILE A 32 12.76 2.16 5.64
C ILE A 32 13.43 1.10 6.53
N PRO A 33 12.78 0.57 7.60
CA PRO A 33 13.41 -0.44 8.46
C PRO A 33 13.77 -1.73 7.71
N PHE A 34 13.01 -2.11 6.67
CA PHE A 34 13.28 -3.29 5.86
C PHE A 34 14.60 -3.16 5.09
N VAL A 35 14.93 -1.96 4.60
CA VAL A 35 16.21 -1.71 3.89
C VAL A 35 17.34 -1.37 4.84
N ALA A 36 17.06 -0.59 5.90
CA ALA A 36 18.08 -0.11 6.83
C ALA A 36 18.56 -1.21 7.79
N ALA A 37 17.71 -2.16 8.14
CA ALA A 37 18.02 -3.20 9.11
C ALA A 37 17.37 -4.57 8.78
N PRO A 38 17.57 -5.12 7.56
CA PRO A 38 16.92 -6.36 7.13
C PRO A 38 17.31 -7.57 8.00
N GLY A 39 18.54 -7.59 8.52
CA GLY A 39 18.99 -8.66 9.42
C GLY A 39 18.26 -8.67 10.77
N TRP A 40 18.08 -7.48 11.36
CA TRP A 40 17.30 -7.33 12.59
C TRP A 40 15.83 -7.68 12.34
N LEU A 41 15.25 -7.18 11.25
CA LEU A 41 13.87 -7.46 10.92
C LEU A 41 13.63 -8.96 10.67
N SER A 42 14.53 -9.61 9.93
CA SER A 42 14.54 -11.06 9.72
C SER A 42 14.58 -11.85 11.04
N SER A 43 15.40 -11.41 12.01
CA SER A 43 15.44 -12.05 13.33
C SER A 43 14.16 -11.83 14.14
N LEU A 44 13.48 -10.70 13.93
CA LEU A 44 12.22 -10.37 14.59
C LEU A 44 11.06 -11.14 13.97
N THR A 45 11.00 -11.26 12.64
CA THR A 45 9.86 -11.82 11.91
C THR A 45 9.98 -13.32 11.65
N GLY A 46 11.20 -13.84 11.49
CA GLY A 46 11.47 -15.19 10.99
C GLY A 46 11.47 -15.30 9.45
N VAL A 47 11.31 -14.17 8.73
CA VAL A 47 11.37 -14.12 7.26
C VAL A 47 12.83 -14.00 6.81
N PRO A 48 13.25 -14.62 5.69
CA PRO A 48 14.63 -14.49 5.20
C PRO A 48 15.03 -13.04 4.91
N VAL A 49 16.27 -12.66 5.28
CA VAL A 49 16.86 -11.32 5.06
C VAL A 49 16.68 -10.82 3.62
N ALA A 50 16.88 -11.68 2.63
CA ALA A 50 16.74 -11.31 1.22
C ALA A 50 15.29 -10.92 0.85
N VAL A 51 14.30 -11.58 1.46
CA VAL A 51 12.88 -11.27 1.25
C VAL A 51 12.54 -9.95 1.93
N GLU A 52 12.98 -9.75 3.17
CA GLU A 52 12.79 -8.48 3.89
C GLU A 52 13.38 -7.30 3.11
N LEU A 53 14.62 -7.42 2.67
CA LEU A 53 15.28 -6.39 1.87
C LEU A 53 14.54 -6.11 0.55
N GLY A 54 14.15 -7.18 -0.16
CA GLY A 54 13.40 -7.06 -1.41
C GLY A 54 12.06 -6.36 -1.21
N LEU A 55 11.35 -6.67 -0.13
CA LEU A 55 10.09 -6.04 0.23
C LEU A 55 10.26 -4.57 0.60
N GLY A 56 11.33 -4.23 1.33
CA GLY A 56 11.68 -2.86 1.65
C GLY A 56 11.95 -2.01 0.42
N ILE A 57 12.77 -2.50 -0.50
CA ILE A 57 13.05 -1.81 -1.78
C ILE A 57 11.74 -1.62 -2.56
N PHE A 58 10.91 -2.66 -2.64
CA PHE A 58 9.61 -2.58 -3.29
C PHE A 58 8.71 -1.51 -2.64
N PHE A 59 8.61 -1.46 -1.31
CA PHE A 59 7.80 -0.47 -0.59
C PHE A 59 8.25 0.97 -0.82
N LEU A 60 9.57 1.22 -0.85
CA LEU A 60 10.10 2.54 -1.16
C LEU A 60 9.73 2.98 -2.58
N LEU A 61 9.90 2.10 -3.56
CA LEU A 61 9.55 2.37 -4.96
C LEU A 61 8.04 2.53 -5.15
N TYR A 62 7.25 1.68 -4.49
CA TYR A 62 5.80 1.73 -4.49
C TYR A 62 5.29 3.06 -3.91
N GLY A 63 5.83 3.48 -2.76
CA GLY A 63 5.49 4.76 -2.15
C GLY A 63 5.72 5.94 -3.09
N VAL A 64 6.91 6.00 -3.73
CA VAL A 64 7.20 7.04 -4.72
C VAL A 64 6.23 6.97 -5.92
N GLY A 65 6.02 5.78 -6.47
CA GLY A 65 5.16 5.56 -7.64
C GLY A 65 3.69 5.92 -7.38
N VAL A 66 3.11 5.46 -6.28
CA VAL A 66 1.71 5.74 -5.93
C VAL A 66 1.50 7.21 -5.59
N TYR A 67 2.44 7.83 -4.87
CA TYR A 67 2.35 9.25 -4.57
C TYR A 67 2.34 10.09 -5.85
N TRP A 68 3.21 9.75 -6.82
CA TRP A 68 3.21 10.38 -8.14
C TRP A 68 1.90 10.15 -8.91
N LEU A 69 1.38 8.92 -8.93
CA LEU A 69 0.11 8.56 -9.58
C LEU A 69 -1.07 9.34 -8.98
N ALA A 70 -1.10 9.52 -7.67
CA ALA A 70 -2.13 10.30 -6.98
C ALA A 70 -2.15 11.79 -7.39
N GLY A 71 -1.04 12.30 -7.93
CA GLY A 71 -0.91 13.66 -8.47
C GLY A 71 -1.37 13.84 -9.92
N ARG A 72 -1.67 12.75 -10.65
CA ARG A 72 -2.02 12.83 -12.08
C ARG A 72 -3.41 13.42 -12.29
N ALA A 73 -3.61 14.11 -13.43
CA ALA A 73 -4.93 14.61 -13.82
C ALA A 73 -5.96 13.48 -13.94
N HIS A 74 -5.54 12.34 -14.51
CA HIS A 74 -6.37 11.14 -14.63
C HIS A 74 -5.94 10.10 -13.59
N VAL A 75 -6.53 10.17 -12.37
CA VAL A 75 -6.14 9.35 -11.21
C VAL A 75 -6.64 7.90 -11.28
N ARG A 76 -7.71 7.65 -12.05
CA ARG A 76 -8.42 6.36 -12.09
C ARG A 76 -7.53 5.13 -12.39
N PRO A 77 -6.63 5.13 -13.40
CA PRO A 77 -5.75 3.99 -13.66
C PRO A 77 -4.78 3.72 -12.51
N GLY A 78 -4.21 4.79 -11.92
CA GLY A 78 -3.32 4.68 -10.77
C GLY A 78 -4.04 4.10 -9.56
N ALA A 79 -5.27 4.57 -9.29
CA ALA A 79 -6.09 4.05 -8.22
C ALA A 79 -6.42 2.56 -8.39
N ILE A 80 -6.78 2.11 -9.58
CA ILE A 80 -7.04 0.68 -9.86
C ILE A 80 -5.79 -0.15 -9.59
N ALA A 81 -4.62 0.32 -10.03
CA ALA A 81 -3.35 -0.37 -9.78
C ALA A 81 -3.03 -0.46 -8.28
N THR A 82 -3.19 0.64 -7.53
CA THR A 82 -2.96 0.69 -6.08
C THR A 82 -3.92 -0.21 -5.31
N ILE A 83 -5.23 -0.19 -5.64
CA ILE A 83 -6.23 -1.08 -5.03
C ILE A 83 -5.89 -2.54 -5.31
N THR A 84 -5.50 -2.86 -6.54
CA THR A 84 -5.13 -4.22 -6.93
C THR A 84 -3.90 -4.69 -6.15
N MET A 85 -2.88 -3.83 -5.99
CA MET A 85 -1.71 -4.18 -5.19
C MET A 85 -2.05 -4.38 -3.72
N ASN A 86 -2.87 -3.52 -3.13
CA ASN A 86 -3.34 -3.70 -1.75
C ASN A 86 -4.10 -5.03 -1.58
N ALA A 87 -4.93 -5.43 -2.55
CA ALA A 87 -5.59 -6.73 -2.53
C ALA A 87 -4.58 -7.89 -2.65
N LEU A 88 -3.60 -7.79 -3.55
CA LEU A 88 -2.56 -8.81 -3.72
C LEU A 88 -1.70 -8.97 -2.47
N PHE A 89 -1.31 -7.87 -1.80
CA PHE A 89 -0.58 -7.92 -0.54
C PHE A 89 -1.42 -8.50 0.60
N THR A 90 -2.70 -8.14 0.67
CA THR A 90 -3.62 -8.74 1.65
C THR A 90 -3.63 -10.26 1.51
N ILE A 91 -3.82 -10.75 0.29
CA ILE A 91 -3.82 -12.19 0.00
C ILE A 91 -2.44 -12.79 0.26
N GLY A 92 -1.37 -12.14 -0.17
CA GLY A 92 0.00 -12.61 -0.04
C GLY A 92 0.43 -12.76 1.42
N PHE A 93 0.10 -11.80 2.28
CA PHE A 93 0.36 -11.91 3.71
C PHE A 93 -0.45 -13.05 4.34
N VAL A 94 -1.76 -13.13 4.11
CA VAL A 94 -2.56 -14.25 4.65
C VAL A 94 -2.05 -15.60 4.15
N ALA A 95 -1.69 -15.69 2.87
CA ALA A 95 -1.14 -16.92 2.28
C ALA A 95 0.23 -17.29 2.85
N ALA A 96 1.11 -16.32 3.10
CA ALA A 96 2.42 -16.58 3.71
C ALA A 96 2.28 -17.15 5.12
N GLU A 97 1.33 -16.64 5.92
CA GLU A 97 1.01 -17.19 7.24
C GLU A 97 0.44 -18.61 7.13
N VAL A 98 -0.64 -18.78 6.38
CA VAL A 98 -1.39 -20.05 6.31
C VAL A 98 -0.57 -21.16 5.66
N SER A 99 0.32 -20.83 4.74
CA SER A 99 1.20 -21.81 4.09
C SER A 99 2.35 -22.28 4.98
N GLY A 100 2.69 -21.55 6.05
CA GLY A 100 3.84 -21.87 6.89
C GLY A 100 5.18 -21.86 6.14
N ILE A 101 5.28 -21.11 5.04
CA ILE A 101 6.48 -21.09 4.19
C ILE A 101 7.74 -20.61 4.94
N TRP A 102 7.55 -19.82 6.00
CA TRP A 102 8.62 -19.35 6.88
C TRP A 102 8.34 -19.71 8.34
N PRO A 103 9.38 -19.90 9.17
CA PRO A 103 9.25 -20.13 10.60
C PRO A 103 8.96 -18.80 11.32
N LEU A 104 7.78 -18.24 11.10
CA LEU A 104 7.40 -16.93 11.62
C LEU A 104 7.40 -16.93 13.15
N THR A 105 7.95 -15.88 13.75
CA THR A 105 7.81 -15.63 15.19
C THR A 105 6.42 -15.08 15.49
N THR A 106 6.03 -15.04 16.77
CA THR A 106 4.79 -14.34 17.18
C THR A 106 4.73 -12.88 16.69
N ALA A 107 5.87 -12.18 16.69
CA ALA A 107 5.96 -10.82 16.17
C ALA A 107 5.83 -10.79 14.65
N GLY A 108 6.42 -11.75 13.95
CA GLY A 108 6.28 -11.93 12.50
C GLY A 108 4.82 -12.14 12.09
N ILE A 109 4.11 -13.06 12.76
CA ILE A 109 2.68 -13.31 12.54
C ILE A 109 1.88 -12.03 12.73
N ALA A 110 2.11 -11.30 13.83
CA ALA A 110 1.40 -10.07 14.14
C ALA A 110 1.66 -8.97 13.10
N LEU A 111 2.90 -8.80 12.66
CA LEU A 111 3.27 -7.82 11.61
C LEU A 111 2.66 -8.18 10.27
N LEU A 112 2.66 -9.47 9.92
CA LEU A 112 2.19 -9.97 8.64
C LEU A 112 0.66 -9.89 8.54
N LEU A 113 -0.06 -10.33 9.57
CA LEU A 113 -1.52 -10.19 9.65
C LEU A 113 -1.96 -8.73 9.85
N GLY A 114 -1.18 -7.93 10.60
CA GLY A 114 -1.37 -6.49 10.72
C GLY A 114 -1.21 -5.79 9.37
N GLY A 115 -0.21 -6.19 8.58
CA GLY A 115 -0.02 -5.76 7.20
C GLY A 115 -1.20 -6.14 6.31
N ALA A 116 -1.71 -7.37 6.42
CA ALA A 116 -2.89 -7.82 5.68
C ALA A 116 -4.13 -6.98 6.01
N ALA A 117 -4.38 -6.74 7.30
CA ALA A 117 -5.50 -5.90 7.74
C ALA A 117 -5.34 -4.46 7.24
N TYR A 118 -4.14 -3.90 7.33
CA TYR A 118 -3.81 -2.57 6.82
C TYR A 118 -4.13 -2.45 5.32
N THR A 119 -3.57 -3.35 4.49
CA THR A 119 -3.78 -3.31 3.04
C THR A 119 -5.23 -3.53 2.66
N ALA A 120 -5.96 -4.39 3.39
CA ALA A 120 -7.39 -4.60 3.16
C ALA A 120 -8.21 -3.32 3.43
N ILE A 121 -7.95 -2.66 4.56
CA ILE A 121 -8.66 -1.43 4.96
C ILE A 121 -8.35 -0.31 3.97
N VAL A 122 -7.08 -0.10 3.65
CA VAL A 122 -6.66 0.97 2.72
C VAL A 122 -7.21 0.71 1.32
N GLY A 123 -7.10 -0.52 0.82
CA GLY A 123 -7.68 -0.93 -0.46
C GLY A 123 -9.19 -0.71 -0.52
N ALA A 124 -9.92 -1.00 0.57
CA ALA A 124 -11.35 -0.74 0.67
C ALA A 124 -11.69 0.76 0.64
N VAL A 125 -10.95 1.60 1.37
CA VAL A 125 -11.13 3.06 1.35
C VAL A 125 -10.86 3.62 -0.04
N GLN A 126 -9.79 3.18 -0.70
CA GLN A 126 -9.48 3.56 -2.08
C GLN A 126 -10.58 3.10 -3.05
N TYR A 127 -11.11 1.89 -2.90
CA TYR A 127 -12.22 1.40 -3.71
C TYR A 127 -13.49 2.23 -3.54
N ILE A 128 -13.84 2.59 -2.30
CA ILE A 128 -14.97 3.48 -2.00
C ILE A 128 -14.77 4.85 -2.66
N GLY A 129 -13.57 5.42 -2.57
CA GLY A 129 -13.21 6.67 -3.24
C GLY A 129 -13.35 6.57 -4.76
N LEU A 130 -12.87 5.48 -5.35
CA LEU A 130 -12.96 5.22 -6.79
C LEU A 130 -14.41 5.06 -7.27
N ARG A 131 -15.29 4.44 -6.49
CA ARG A 131 -16.72 4.29 -6.82
C ARG A 131 -17.51 5.59 -6.80
N ARG A 132 -16.98 6.64 -6.17
CA ARG A 132 -17.61 7.97 -6.07
C ARG A 132 -17.09 8.96 -7.12
N LEU A 133 -16.14 8.53 -7.93
CA LEU A 133 -15.45 9.31 -8.95
C LEU A 133 -16.23 9.25 -10.27
#